data_AF-A0A3D2ILP4-F1
#
_entry.id   AF-A0A3D2ILP4-F1
#
_cell.length_a   1.000
_cell.length_b   1.000
_cell.length_c   1.000
_cell.angle_alpha   90.00
_cell.angle_beta   90.00
_cell.angle_gamma   90.00
#
_symmetry.space_group_name_H-M   'P 1'
#
loop_
_entity.id
_entity.type
_entity.pdbx_description
1 polymer ?
#
loop_
_entity_poly.entity_id
_entity_poly.type
_entity_poly.pdbx_seq_one_letter_code
_entity_poly.pdbx_strand_id
1 'polypeptide(L)'
;MKLDNKKLESFLRRNRFPEKYTASSVKADVDNGKYKPAALGEFLGDANAALFNTSIKGLEVYRSDNGGDSWKITHDYEIPGVYNTYGYYFGEIRVDPNDENTIYALGVPFIKSTDGGKSWEIKANNDPVHADQQALWINPNDSEHILLGNDGGLYESHDGGENFIHHNSEAVGQFYTVSV
;
A
#
# COMPACT_ATOMS: atom_id res chain seq x y z
N MET A 1 3.59 0.41 39.82
CA MET A 1 3.68 1.64 38.95
C MET A 1 3.90 2.93 39.78
N LYS A 2 4.88 3.80 39.48
CA LYS A 2 5.23 5.01 40.28
C LYS A 2 4.32 6.25 40.09
N LEU A 3 3.24 6.15 39.30
CA LEU A 3 2.36 7.29 39.01
C LEU A 3 1.57 7.71 40.26
N ASP A 4 1.34 9.01 40.46
CA ASP A 4 0.50 9.52 41.56
C ASP A 4 -0.97 9.08 41.41
N ASN A 5 -1.62 8.71 42.52
CA ASN A 5 -3.02 8.27 42.54
C ASN A 5 -3.97 9.37 42.08
N LYS A 6 -3.75 10.62 42.49
CA LYS A 6 -4.64 11.73 42.13
C LYS A 6 -4.56 12.04 40.63
N LYS A 7 -3.36 12.00 40.06
CA LYS A 7 -3.14 12.11 38.61
C LYS A 7 -3.78 10.97 37.83
N LEU A 8 -3.62 9.72 38.29
CA LEU A 8 -4.22 8.56 37.64
C LEU A 8 -5.74 8.61 37.69
N GLU A 9 -6.32 8.92 38.86
CA GLU A 9 -7.77 9.06 39.02
C GLU A 9 -8.33 10.15 38.10
N SER A 10 -7.66 11.31 38.05
CA SER A 10 -8.05 12.41 37.17
C SER A 10 -7.99 12.01 35.69
N PHE A 11 -6.99 11.22 35.29
CA PHE A 11 -6.88 10.69 33.93
C PHE A 11 -8.03 9.74 33.60
N LEU A 12 -8.34 8.79 34.50
CA LEU A 12 -9.42 7.82 34.29
C LEU A 12 -10.78 8.50 34.11
N ARG A 13 -11.08 9.50 34.93
CA ARG A 13 -12.36 10.25 34.86
C ARG A 13 -12.43 11.14 33.63
N ARG A 14 -11.36 11.87 33.30
CA ARG A 14 -11.32 12.73 32.10
C ARG A 14 -11.55 11.93 30.82
N ASN A 15 -11.05 10.70 30.78
CA ASN A 15 -11.19 9.80 29.64
C ASN A 15 -12.33 8.79 29.79
N ARG A 16 -13.27 9.03 30.72
CA ARG A 16 -14.53 8.27 30.87
C ARG A 16 -14.36 6.76 31.05
N PHE A 17 -13.31 6.32 31.73
CA PHE A 17 -13.19 4.92 32.15
C PHE A 17 -14.36 4.55 33.09
N PRO A 18 -14.89 3.31 33.01
CA PRO A 18 -15.88 2.81 33.96
C PRO A 18 -15.46 3.06 35.42
N GLU A 19 -16.41 3.45 36.29
CA GLU A 19 -16.12 3.84 37.68
C GLU A 19 -15.46 2.74 38.51
N LYS A 20 -15.70 1.46 38.16
CA LYS A 20 -15.02 0.30 38.75
C LYS A 20 -13.49 0.37 38.65
N TYR A 21 -12.97 1.09 37.66
CA TYR A 21 -11.54 1.35 37.53
C TYR A 21 -11.18 2.63 38.30
N THR A 22 -10.62 2.43 39.47
CA THR A 22 -9.97 3.45 40.32
C THR A 22 -8.46 3.33 40.21
N ALA A 23 -7.72 4.38 40.60
CA ALA A 23 -6.26 4.37 40.65
C ALA A 23 -5.71 3.16 41.44
N SER A 24 -6.34 2.80 42.55
CA SER A 24 -5.97 1.63 43.36
C SER A 24 -6.18 0.32 42.61
N SER A 25 -7.36 0.14 41.99
CA SER A 25 -7.67 -1.09 41.24
C SER A 25 -6.78 -1.27 40.01
N VAL A 26 -6.51 -0.19 39.27
CA VAL A 26 -5.67 -0.21 38.06
C VAL A 26 -4.23 -0.51 38.43
N LYS A 27 -3.70 0.09 39.51
CA LYS A 27 -2.36 -0.24 39.99
C LYS A 27 -2.25 -1.68 40.45
N ALA A 28 -3.23 -2.19 41.20
CA ALA A 28 -3.26 -3.58 41.61
C ALA A 28 -3.28 -4.53 40.40
N ASP A 29 -4.12 -4.25 39.40
CA ASP A 29 -4.18 -5.05 38.17
C ASP A 29 -2.85 -5.00 37.38
N VAL A 30 -2.16 -3.86 37.35
CA VAL A 30 -0.85 -3.72 36.70
C VAL A 30 0.25 -4.43 37.49
N ASP A 31 0.30 -4.25 38.81
CA ASP A 31 1.33 -4.83 39.68
C ASP A 31 1.15 -6.36 39.78
N ASN A 32 -0.08 -6.88 39.65
CA ASN A 32 -0.39 -8.31 39.56
C ASN A 32 -0.23 -8.89 38.14
N GLY A 33 0.18 -8.09 37.16
CA GLY A 33 0.45 -8.53 35.79
C GLY A 33 -0.79 -8.79 34.93
N LYS A 34 -1.99 -8.46 35.41
CA LYS A 34 -3.25 -8.60 34.66
C LYS A 34 -3.33 -7.64 33.47
N TYR A 35 -2.78 -6.44 33.62
CA TYR A 35 -2.67 -5.45 32.54
C TYR A 35 -1.25 -4.88 32.45
N LYS A 36 -0.81 -4.55 31.23
CA LYS A 36 0.41 -3.74 31.04
C LYS A 36 0.09 -2.25 31.27
N PRO A 37 1.05 -1.42 31.69
CA PRO A 37 0.85 0.03 31.80
C PRO A 37 0.30 0.70 30.52
N ALA A 38 0.64 0.15 29.33
CA ALA A 38 0.16 0.63 28.04
C ALA A 38 -1.35 0.44 27.81
N ALA A 39 -2.00 -0.49 28.53
CA ALA A 39 -3.40 -0.84 28.34
C ALA A 39 -4.36 0.34 28.54
N LEU A 40 -4.00 1.32 29.38
CA LEU A 40 -4.78 2.55 29.53
C LEU A 40 -4.75 3.44 28.28
N GLY A 41 -3.63 3.47 27.56
CA GLY A 41 -3.53 4.18 26.28
C GLY A 41 -4.24 3.43 25.16
N GLU A 42 -4.07 2.11 25.12
CA GLU A 42 -4.72 1.23 24.13
C GLU A 42 -6.24 1.22 24.26
N PHE A 43 -6.79 1.23 25.48
CA PHE A 43 -8.24 1.31 25.72
C PHE A 43 -8.86 2.61 25.20
N LEU A 44 -8.07 3.68 25.15
CA LEU A 44 -8.47 4.96 24.57
C LEU A 44 -8.15 5.05 23.07
N GLY A 45 -7.54 4.01 22.50
CA GLY A 45 -7.29 3.93 21.08
C GLY A 45 -8.60 4.01 20.31
N ASP A 46 -8.73 5.05 19.49
CA ASP A 46 -9.83 5.17 18.55
C ASP A 46 -9.53 4.27 17.35
N ALA A 47 -10.40 3.28 17.09
CA ALA A 47 -10.27 2.40 15.94
C ALA A 47 -10.20 3.19 14.62
N ASN A 48 -10.85 4.35 14.55
CA ASN A 48 -10.72 5.25 13.40
C ASN A 48 -9.33 5.90 13.36
N ALA A 49 -8.82 6.42 14.49
CA ALA A 49 -7.45 6.94 14.56
C ALA A 49 -6.41 5.87 14.24
N ALA A 50 -6.62 4.61 14.61
CA ALA A 50 -5.76 3.50 14.21
C ALA A 50 -5.83 3.27 12.69
N LEU A 51 -7.03 3.39 12.08
CA LEU A 51 -7.21 3.30 10.63
C LEU A 51 -6.50 4.42 9.86
N PHE A 52 -6.55 5.65 10.38
CA PHE A 52 -6.01 6.85 9.71
C PHE A 52 -4.56 7.18 10.07
N ASN A 53 -4.04 6.69 11.19
CA ASN A 53 -2.66 6.95 11.64
C ASN A 53 -1.73 5.74 11.46
N THR A 54 -2.22 4.61 10.92
CA THR A 54 -1.32 3.51 10.55
C THR A 54 -0.50 3.93 9.34
N SER A 55 0.82 3.91 9.48
CA SER A 55 1.74 4.15 8.36
C SER A 55 1.51 3.09 7.28
N ILE A 56 1.11 3.55 6.10
CA ILE A 56 1.02 2.71 4.90
C ILE A 56 2.45 2.52 4.40
N LYS A 57 2.90 1.26 4.35
CA LYS A 57 4.24 0.92 3.86
C LYS A 57 4.40 1.15 2.35
N GLY A 58 3.32 1.01 1.59
CA GLY A 58 3.33 1.17 0.14
C GLY A 58 3.88 -0.07 -0.56
N LEU A 59 4.67 0.14 -1.62
CA LEU A 59 5.31 -0.91 -2.39
C LEU A 59 6.61 -1.37 -1.70
N GLU A 60 6.70 -2.65 -1.36
CA GLU A 60 7.95 -3.34 -1.05
C GLU A 60 8.14 -4.49 -2.05
N VAL A 61 9.27 -4.51 -2.75
CA VAL A 61 9.59 -5.58 -3.70
C VAL A 61 10.64 -6.51 -3.10
N TYR A 62 10.31 -7.80 -3.12
CA TYR A 62 11.21 -8.87 -2.72
C TYR A 62 11.56 -9.70 -3.95
N ARG A 63 12.85 -10.03 -4.12
CA ARG A 63 13.35 -10.85 -5.22
C ARG A 63 14.03 -12.11 -4.67
N SER A 64 13.85 -13.21 -5.40
CA SER A 64 14.57 -14.46 -5.20
C SER A 64 15.32 -14.82 -6.48
N ASP A 65 16.60 -15.15 -6.34
CA ASP A 65 17.46 -15.65 -7.43
C ASP A 65 17.72 -17.17 -7.30
N ASN A 66 17.00 -17.85 -6.40
CA ASN A 66 17.18 -19.26 -6.10
C ASN A 66 15.85 -20.04 -6.05
N GLY A 67 14.95 -19.75 -6.99
CA GLY A 67 13.70 -20.51 -7.14
C GLY A 67 12.73 -20.35 -5.98
N GLY A 68 12.88 -19.32 -5.16
CA GLY A 68 12.02 -19.04 -4.01
C GLY A 68 12.54 -19.55 -2.67
N ASP A 69 13.71 -20.21 -2.62
CA ASP A 69 14.31 -20.71 -1.37
C ASP A 69 14.64 -19.57 -0.38
N SER A 70 15.04 -18.41 -0.90
CA SER A 70 15.25 -17.20 -0.11
C SER A 70 14.87 -15.94 -0.88
N TRP A 71 14.40 -14.93 -0.15
CA TRP A 71 13.96 -13.65 -0.70
C TRP A 71 14.71 -12.50 -0.04
N LYS A 72 15.03 -11.46 -0.81
CA LYS A 72 15.66 -10.23 -0.32
C LYS A 72 14.84 -9.05 -0.80
N ILE A 73 14.65 -8.07 0.08
CA ILE A 73 14.09 -6.78 -0.32
C ILE A 73 15.06 -6.11 -1.32
N THR A 74 14.53 -5.48 -2.37
CA THR A 74 15.35 -4.93 -3.45
C THR A 74 15.76 -3.48 -3.20
N HIS A 75 15.07 -2.77 -2.30
CA HIS A 75 15.31 -1.37 -1.94
C HIS A 75 15.20 -1.16 -0.42
N ASP A 76 15.82 -0.10 0.10
CA ASP A 76 15.80 0.29 1.52
C ASP A 76 15.18 1.68 1.77
N TYR A 77 14.51 2.24 0.75
CA TYR A 77 13.81 3.52 0.79
C TYR A 77 12.33 3.34 0.45
N GLU A 78 11.50 4.32 0.84
CA GLU A 78 10.06 4.31 0.55
C GLU A 78 9.78 4.70 -0.90
N ILE A 79 8.84 4.01 -1.54
CA ILE A 79 8.33 4.36 -2.88
C ILE A 79 6.89 4.89 -2.70
N PRO A 80 6.73 6.19 -2.37
CA PRO A 80 5.43 6.73 -1.99
C PRO A 80 4.48 6.81 -3.18
N GLY A 81 3.18 6.78 -2.88
CA GLY A 81 2.11 7.04 -3.85
C GLY A 81 1.64 5.80 -4.60
N VAL A 82 2.54 4.87 -4.97
CA VAL A 82 2.21 3.69 -5.81
C VAL A 82 1.02 2.91 -5.24
N TYR A 83 1.10 2.57 -3.95
CA TYR A 83 0.03 1.93 -3.21
C TYR A 83 -0.29 2.73 -1.95
N ASN A 84 -1.45 3.39 -1.97
CA ASN A 84 -2.07 3.92 -0.76
C ASN A 84 -2.85 2.78 -0.07
N THR A 85 -4.11 3.00 0.29
CA THR A 85 -4.97 1.95 0.87
C THR A 85 -5.51 0.95 -0.15
N TYR A 86 -5.19 1.07 -1.44
CA TYR A 86 -5.85 0.35 -2.55
C TYR A 86 -4.96 -0.61 -3.33
N GLY A 87 -3.71 -0.87 -2.89
CA GLY A 87 -2.82 -1.80 -3.59
C GLY A 87 -3.39 -3.21 -3.77
N TYR A 88 -4.32 -3.65 -2.93
CA TYR A 88 -4.99 -4.95 -3.09
C TYR A 88 -5.91 -5.03 -4.32
N TYR A 89 -6.30 -3.90 -4.92
CA TYR A 89 -7.26 -3.85 -6.02
C TYR A 89 -6.57 -3.95 -7.39
N PHE A 90 -5.41 -3.29 -7.56
CA PHE A 90 -4.69 -3.20 -8.83
C PHE A 90 -3.17 -3.47 -8.74
N GLY A 91 -2.66 -3.77 -7.53
CA GLY A 91 -1.23 -3.89 -7.29
C GLY A 91 -0.64 -5.16 -7.88
N GLU A 92 -0.14 -5.06 -9.10
CA GLU A 92 0.58 -6.13 -9.78
C GLU A 92 2.05 -5.76 -10.05
N ILE A 93 2.89 -6.78 -10.14
CA ILE A 93 4.26 -6.67 -10.63
C ILE A 93 4.42 -7.56 -11.86
N ARG A 94 5.06 -7.06 -12.91
CA ARG A 94 5.39 -7.82 -14.12
C ARG A 94 6.88 -7.76 -14.38
N VAL A 95 7.44 -8.87 -14.83
CA VAL A 95 8.85 -8.98 -15.24
C VAL A 95 8.87 -9.04 -16.76
N ASP A 96 9.80 -8.31 -17.36
CA ASP A 96 10.08 -8.40 -18.79
C ASP A 96 10.56 -9.83 -19.15
N PRO A 97 9.95 -10.49 -20.15
CA PRO A 97 10.35 -11.83 -20.57
C PRO A 97 11.78 -11.93 -21.13
N ASN A 98 12.39 -10.82 -21.54
CA ASN A 98 13.73 -10.78 -22.13
C ASN A 98 14.82 -10.21 -21.20
N ASP A 99 14.43 -9.59 -20.08
CA ASP A 99 15.35 -9.08 -19.06
C ASP A 99 14.73 -9.16 -17.65
N GLU A 100 15.21 -10.09 -16.85
CA GLU A 100 14.79 -10.30 -15.46
C GLU A 100 15.00 -9.08 -14.53
N ASN A 101 15.83 -8.12 -14.93
CA ASN A 101 16.05 -6.88 -14.16
C ASN A 101 15.07 -5.78 -14.53
N THR A 102 14.41 -5.89 -15.69
CA THR A 102 13.38 -4.95 -16.10
C THR A 102 12.03 -5.41 -15.56
N ILE A 103 11.51 -4.64 -14.60
CA ILE A 103 10.26 -4.94 -13.92
C ILE A 103 9.36 -3.71 -13.87
N TYR A 104 8.07 -3.95 -13.84
CA TYR A 104 7.03 -2.93 -13.82
C TYR A 104 6.13 -3.16 -12.62
N ALA A 105 5.81 -2.10 -11.87
CA ALA A 105 4.78 -2.14 -10.85
C ALA A 105 3.58 -1.32 -11.31
N LEU A 106 2.43 -2.00 -11.32
CA LEU A 106 1.15 -1.45 -11.69
C LEU A 106 0.56 -0.81 -10.45
N GLY A 107 0.38 0.51 -10.49
CA GLY A 107 -0.15 1.29 -9.39
C GLY A 107 -0.51 2.70 -9.83
N VAL A 108 -0.55 3.63 -8.87
CA VAL A 108 -0.76 5.06 -9.15
C VAL A 108 0.38 5.84 -8.50
N PRO A 109 1.55 5.96 -9.15
CA PRO A 109 1.77 5.86 -10.61
C PRO A 109 2.14 4.46 -11.16
N PHE A 110 2.14 4.33 -12.50
CA PHE A 110 2.82 3.25 -13.23
C PHE A 110 4.34 3.49 -13.20
N ILE A 111 5.09 2.51 -12.70
CA ILE A 111 6.54 2.66 -12.53
C ILE A 111 7.32 1.49 -13.13
N LYS A 112 8.54 1.77 -13.58
CA LYS A 112 9.48 0.81 -14.15
C LYS A 112 10.79 0.83 -13.37
N SER A 113 11.42 -0.32 -13.22
CA SER A 113 12.80 -0.48 -12.77
C SER A 113 13.56 -1.29 -13.83
N THR A 114 14.83 -0.97 -14.04
CA THR A 114 15.74 -1.68 -14.96
C THR A 114 16.93 -2.32 -14.24
N ASP A 115 16.90 -2.34 -12.90
CA ASP A 115 17.98 -2.85 -12.04
C ASP A 115 17.50 -3.88 -11.01
N GLY A 116 16.37 -4.53 -11.31
CA GLY A 116 15.77 -5.58 -10.49
C GLY A 116 15.03 -5.04 -9.26
N GLY A 117 14.55 -3.79 -9.32
CA GLY A 117 13.75 -3.15 -8.26
C GLY A 117 14.56 -2.36 -7.24
N LYS A 118 15.82 -2.04 -7.53
CA LYS A 118 16.67 -1.21 -6.66
C LYS A 118 16.41 0.27 -6.84
N SER A 119 16.07 0.70 -8.06
CA SER A 119 15.63 2.04 -8.38
C SER A 119 14.40 2.01 -9.29
N TRP A 120 13.55 3.03 -9.19
CA TRP A 120 12.27 3.09 -9.88
C TRP A 120 12.03 4.47 -10.51
N GLU A 121 11.48 4.45 -11.71
CA GLU A 121 11.12 5.64 -12.47
C GLU A 121 9.62 5.65 -12.77
N ILE A 122 9.00 6.83 -12.67
CA ILE A 122 7.61 7.04 -13.04
C ILE A 122 7.51 7.07 -14.57
N LYS A 123 6.66 6.21 -15.11
CA LYS A 123 6.38 6.11 -16.55
C LYS A 123 5.03 6.71 -16.90
N ALA A 124 4.05 6.64 -16.00
CA ALA A 124 2.81 7.39 -16.16
C ALA A 124 2.13 7.73 -14.83
N ASN A 125 1.50 8.91 -14.77
CA ASN A 125 0.81 9.40 -13.57
C ASN A 125 -0.40 10.28 -13.92
N ASN A 126 -1.55 9.64 -14.15
CA ASN A 126 -2.88 10.24 -14.36
C ASN A 126 -3.09 11.11 -15.62
N ASP A 127 -2.04 11.41 -16.40
CA ASP A 127 -2.10 12.06 -17.73
C ASP A 127 -0.81 11.75 -18.50
N PRO A 128 -0.84 11.26 -19.76
CA PRO A 128 -2.01 10.89 -20.59
C PRO A 128 -2.62 9.53 -20.24
N VAL A 129 -1.95 8.74 -19.41
CA VAL A 129 -2.47 7.44 -18.96
C VAL A 129 -3.32 7.64 -17.70
N HIS A 130 -4.55 7.15 -17.73
CA HIS A 130 -5.44 7.14 -16.58
C HIS A 130 -4.83 6.42 -15.36
N ALA A 131 -5.34 6.72 -14.17
CA ALA A 131 -4.97 6.04 -12.92
C ALA A 131 -5.32 4.53 -12.93
N ASP A 132 -4.91 3.84 -11.86
CA ASP A 132 -5.30 2.47 -11.50
C ASP A 132 -4.92 1.42 -12.56
N GLN A 133 -3.61 1.21 -12.78
CA GLN A 133 -3.13 0.22 -13.74
C GLN A 133 -3.54 -1.20 -13.31
N GLN A 134 -4.34 -1.90 -14.12
CA GLN A 134 -4.88 -3.22 -13.76
C GLN A 134 -4.27 -4.38 -14.55
N ALA A 135 -3.70 -4.12 -15.73
CA ALA A 135 -3.10 -5.15 -16.55
C ALA A 135 -1.93 -4.61 -17.36
N LEU A 136 -0.88 -5.41 -17.52
CA LEU A 136 0.24 -5.12 -18.39
C LEU A 136 0.62 -6.38 -19.16
N TRP A 137 0.67 -6.24 -20.49
CA TRP A 137 1.26 -7.23 -21.38
C TRP A 137 2.56 -6.65 -21.96
N ILE A 138 3.60 -7.47 -21.97
CA ILE A 138 4.90 -7.15 -22.54
C ILE A 138 5.11 -8.11 -23.69
N ASN A 139 5.42 -7.59 -24.87
CA ASN A 139 5.63 -8.41 -26.05
C ASN A 139 6.92 -9.26 -25.87
N PRO A 140 6.84 -10.60 -25.91
CA PRO A 140 8.00 -11.46 -25.69
C PRO A 140 9.08 -11.31 -26.77
N ASN A 141 8.75 -10.75 -27.94
CA ASN A 141 9.72 -10.54 -29.02
C ASN A 141 10.25 -9.10 -29.07
N ASP A 142 9.73 -8.20 -28.25
CA ASP A 142 10.10 -6.77 -28.24
C ASP A 142 9.70 -6.13 -26.90
N SER A 143 10.66 -6.02 -25.98
CA SER A 143 10.47 -5.48 -24.64
C SER A 143 9.95 -4.04 -24.59
N GLU A 144 10.16 -3.27 -25.67
CA GLU A 144 9.68 -1.89 -25.75
C GLU A 144 8.20 -1.81 -26.14
N HIS A 145 7.64 -2.89 -26.71
CA HIS A 145 6.23 -2.96 -27.05
C HIS A 145 5.41 -3.50 -25.86
N ILE A 146 4.66 -2.61 -25.22
CA ILE A 146 3.80 -2.95 -24.07
C ILE A 146 2.36 -2.48 -24.29
N LEU A 147 1.42 -3.23 -23.72
CA LEU A 147 0.00 -2.88 -23.63
C LEU A 147 -0.39 -2.75 -22.17
N LEU A 148 -0.93 -1.59 -21.80
CA LEU A 148 -1.32 -1.23 -20.44
C LEU A 148 -2.83 -1.00 -20.39
N GLY A 149 -3.51 -1.74 -19.51
CA GLY A 149 -4.96 -1.68 -19.30
C GLY A 149 -5.31 -1.11 -17.95
N ASN A 150 -6.26 -0.19 -17.93
CA ASN A 150 -6.80 0.45 -16.72
C ASN A 150 -8.26 0.91 -16.95
N ASP A 151 -8.86 1.61 -15.98
CA ASP A 151 -10.24 2.10 -16.07
C ASP A 151 -10.45 3.16 -17.18
N GLY A 152 -9.37 3.79 -17.62
CA GLY A 152 -9.36 4.67 -18.79
C GLY A 152 -9.27 3.94 -20.13
N GLY A 153 -9.15 2.61 -20.15
CA GLY A 153 -9.13 1.78 -21.37
C GLY A 153 -7.77 1.15 -21.66
N LEU A 154 -7.44 1.05 -22.96
CA LEU A 154 -6.20 0.41 -23.44
C LEU A 154 -5.19 1.45 -23.91
N TYR A 155 -3.95 1.30 -23.46
CA TYR A 155 -2.81 2.11 -23.85
C TYR A 155 -1.71 1.23 -24.45
N GLU A 156 -1.08 1.68 -25.54
CA GLU A 156 0.03 0.99 -26.20
C GLU A 156 1.28 1.86 -26.17
N SER A 157 2.43 1.28 -25.88
CA SER A 157 3.74 1.94 -25.98
C SER A 157 4.68 1.09 -26.83
N HIS A 158 5.54 1.75 -27.59
CA HIS A 158 6.64 1.14 -28.37
C HIS A 158 8.02 1.64 -27.89
N ASP A 159 8.07 2.23 -26.71
CA ASP A 159 9.27 2.76 -26.06
C ASP A 159 9.29 2.41 -24.56
N GLY A 160 8.76 1.23 -24.23
CA GLY A 160 8.93 0.64 -22.91
C GLY A 160 8.18 1.38 -21.80
N GLY A 161 7.21 2.22 -22.17
CA GLY A 161 6.36 3.03 -21.30
C GLY A 161 6.74 4.50 -21.20
N GLU A 162 7.66 5.04 -22.02
CA GLU A 162 7.93 6.48 -22.01
C GLU A 162 6.76 7.29 -22.60
N ASN A 163 6.14 6.78 -23.67
CA ASN A 163 4.99 7.39 -24.32
C ASN A 163 3.91 6.36 -24.60
N PHE A 164 2.65 6.79 -24.56
CA PHE A 164 1.49 5.92 -24.78
C PHE A 164 0.55 6.47 -25.85
N ILE A 165 0.11 5.58 -26.73
CA ILE A 165 -1.02 5.75 -27.63
C ILE A 165 -2.27 5.25 -26.91
N HIS A 166 -3.28 6.12 -26.78
CA HIS A 166 -4.56 5.76 -26.15
C HIS A 166 -5.53 5.21 -27.18
N HIS A 167 -5.96 3.95 -26.99
CA HIS A 167 -6.82 3.22 -27.93
C HIS A 167 -8.32 3.32 -27.63
N ASN A 168 -8.76 4.39 -26.98
CA ASN A 168 -10.20 4.69 -26.85
C ASN A 168 -10.75 5.34 -28.13
N SER A 169 -10.64 4.65 -29.27
CA SER A 169 -11.32 5.07 -30.51
C SER A 169 -12.81 4.81 -30.45
N GLU A 170 -13.24 3.85 -29.64
CA GLU A 170 -14.63 3.42 -29.52
C GLU A 170 -15.30 4.03 -28.27
N ALA A 171 -16.50 4.57 -28.45
CA ALA A 171 -17.30 5.05 -27.33
C ALA A 171 -17.89 3.86 -26.55
N VAL A 172 -17.19 3.43 -25.49
CA VAL A 172 -17.68 2.43 -24.55
C VAL A 172 -18.21 3.10 -23.28
N GLY A 173 -19.35 2.61 -22.77
CA GLY A 173 -19.99 3.12 -21.56
C GLY A 173 -19.98 2.07 -20.44
N GLN A 174 -19.65 2.50 -19.22
CA GLN A 174 -19.71 1.65 -18.03
C GLN A 174 -21.06 1.80 -17.33
N PHE A 175 -21.72 0.68 -17.03
CA PHE A 175 -22.93 0.65 -16.20
C PHE A 175 -22.59 0.07 -14.83
N TYR A 176 -22.65 0.90 -13.79
CA TYR A 176 -22.32 0.50 -12.41
C TYR A 176 -23.45 -0.25 -11.70
N THR A 177 -24.68 -0.08 -12.16
CA THR A 177 -25.83 -0.77 -11.61
C THR A 177 -26.93 -0.85 -12.66
N VAL A 178 -27.65 -1.97 -12.66
CA VAL A 178 -28.90 -2.13 -13.38
C VAL A 178 -29.89 -2.64 -12.35
N SER A 179 -30.91 -1.84 -12.02
CA SER A 179 -32.02 -2.25 -11.16
C SER A 179 -33.22 -2.65 -12.00
N VAL A 180 -33.99 -3.65 -11.55
CA VAL A 180 -35.26 -4.08 -12.15
C VAL A 180 -36.42 -3.65 -11.26
#